data_AF-A0A0S7BX47-F1
#
_entry.id   AF-A0A0S7BX47-F1
#
_cell.length_a   1.000
_cell.length_b   1.000
_cell.length_c   1.000
_cell.angle_alpha   90.00
_cell.angle_beta   90.00
_cell.angle_gamma   90.00
#
_symmetry.space_group_name_H-M   'P 1'
#
loop_
_entity.id
_entity.type
_entity.pdbx_description
1 polymer ?
#
loop_
_entity_poly.entity_id
_entity_poly.type
_entity_poly.pdbx_seq_one_letter_code
_entity_poly.pdbx_strand_id
1 'polypeptide(L)'
;MTIRTFWTLFLKILGIWLILSGLTVIPQFISAFAFFGENHQDNFFAAIYIIAILLLTVGLYFVVLKLLVFNSNWLIEKLKLDKGFQEEKLDLNITLKTVLTIATIVIGGLILVDALPMLCKQIFTFMLQKSVFREGPQFSWIIFYFIKALIGYLLMTNSKAVINYIDKKTENIEN
;
A
#
# COMPACT_ATOMS: atom_id res chain seq x y z
N MET A 1 -11.87 23.14 6.96
CA MET A 1 -10.46 22.67 6.94
C MET A 1 -9.96 22.79 5.50
N THR A 2 -8.70 23.19 5.23
CA THR A 2 -8.21 23.23 3.84
C THR A 2 -8.04 21.80 3.32
N ILE A 3 -8.34 21.58 2.04
CA ILE A 3 -8.22 20.26 1.40
C ILE A 3 -6.81 19.68 1.52
N ARG A 4 -5.81 20.54 1.42
CA ARG A 4 -4.41 20.17 1.66
C ARG A 4 -4.21 19.61 3.07
N THR A 5 -4.77 20.26 4.10
CA THR A 5 -4.65 19.76 5.48
C THR A 5 -5.36 18.42 5.67
N PHE A 6 -6.54 18.24 5.05
CA PHE A 6 -7.23 16.95 5.05
C PHE A 6 -6.37 15.84 4.44
N TRP A 7 -5.82 16.05 3.24
CA TRP A 7 -4.96 15.06 2.59
C TRP A 7 -3.67 14.79 3.35
N THR A 8 -3.05 15.83 3.93
CA THR A 8 -1.87 15.66 4.78
C THR A 8 -2.19 14.78 5.99
N LEU A 9 -3.34 14.98 6.64
CA LEU A 9 -3.76 14.20 7.79
C LEU A 9 -4.08 12.76 7.38
N PHE A 10 -4.81 12.57 6.28
CA PHE A 10 -5.13 11.27 5.71
C PHE A 10 -3.86 10.45 5.38
N LEU A 11 -2.90 11.04 4.66
CA LEU A 11 -1.64 10.37 4.32
C LEU A 11 -0.81 10.01 5.56
N LYS A 12 -0.82 10.87 6.59
CA LYS A 12 -0.16 10.56 7.86
C LYS A 12 -0.82 9.37 8.58
N ILE A 13 -2.15 9.31 8.62
CA ILE A 13 -2.89 8.15 9.16
C ILE A 13 -2.52 6.88 8.38
N LEU A 14 -2.55 6.95 7.04
CA LEU A 14 -2.15 5.82 6.19
C LEU A 14 -0.71 5.36 6.46
N GLY A 15 0.21 6.30 6.60
CA GLY A 15 1.60 6.02 6.94
C GLY A 15 1.73 5.30 8.28
N ILE A 16 1.03 5.77 9.32
CA ILE A 16 1.02 5.12 10.64
C ILE A 16 0.40 3.72 10.56
N TRP A 17 -0.72 3.57 9.84
CA TRP A 17 -1.37 2.27 9.62
C TRP A 17 -0.43 1.27 8.94
N LEU A 18 0.35 1.74 7.96
CA LEU A 18 1.31 0.91 7.25
C LEU A 18 2.42 0.40 8.18
N ILE A 19 2.87 1.21 9.14
CA ILE A 19 3.82 0.78 10.19
C ILE A 19 3.19 -0.30 11.07
N LEU A 20 1.96 -0.06 11.57
CA LEU A 20 1.23 -1.02 12.40
C LEU A 20 1.06 -2.36 11.67
N SER A 21 0.77 -2.32 10.38
CA SER A 21 0.67 -3.52 9.55
C SER A 21 2.04 -4.16 9.30
N GLY A 22 3.09 -3.36 9.18
CA GLY A 22 4.48 -3.81 9.06
C GLY A 22 5.03 -4.54 10.30
N LEU A 23 4.49 -4.27 11.49
CA LEU A 23 4.84 -5.04 12.70
C LEU A 23 4.55 -6.53 12.55
N THR A 24 3.59 -6.92 11.71
CA THR A 24 3.28 -8.33 11.43
C THR A 24 4.42 -9.07 10.72
N VAL A 25 5.36 -8.35 10.13
CA VAL A 25 6.53 -8.92 9.46
C VAL A 25 7.61 -9.32 10.48
N ILE A 26 7.65 -8.68 11.66
CA ILE A 26 8.63 -8.99 12.72
C ILE A 26 8.53 -10.45 13.20
N PRO A 27 7.34 -10.97 13.60
CA PRO A 27 7.19 -12.39 13.96
C PRO A 27 7.66 -13.35 12.87
N GLN A 28 7.45 -12.99 11.60
CA GLN A 28 7.83 -13.85 10.48
C GLN A 28 9.35 -13.97 10.32
N PHE A 29 10.08 -12.88 10.56
CA PHE A 29 11.54 -12.93 10.61
C PHE A 29 12.05 -13.76 11.79
N ILE A 30 11.40 -13.66 12.96
CA ILE A 30 11.75 -14.47 14.13
C ILE A 30 11.55 -15.96 13.82
N SER A 31 10.42 -16.34 13.20
CA SER A 31 10.17 -17.71 12.77
C SER A 31 11.20 -18.20 11.75
N ALA A 32 11.59 -17.36 10.79
CA ALA A 32 12.61 -17.71 9.79
C ALA A 32 13.99 -18.00 10.44
N PHE A 33 14.35 -17.26 11.50
CA PHE A 33 15.59 -17.49 12.23
C PHE A 33 15.56 -18.78 13.07
N ALA A 34 14.40 -19.14 13.64
CA ALA A 34 14.25 -20.38 14.40
C ALA A 34 14.47 -21.65 13.56
N PHE A 35 14.05 -21.65 12.29
CA PHE A 35 14.25 -22.77 11.36
C PHE A 35 15.71 -22.95 10.89
N PHE A 36 16.59 -21.97 11.12
CA PHE A 36 17.99 -22.03 10.71
C PHE A 36 18.87 -22.93 11.58
N GLY A 37 18.41 -23.27 12.79
CA GLY A 37 19.20 -24.04 13.76
C GLY A 37 19.41 -25.52 13.41
N GLU A 38 18.61 -26.11 12.50
CA GLU A 38 18.53 -27.57 12.35
C GLU A 38 19.51 -28.18 11.32
N ASN A 39 20.08 -27.42 10.37
CA ASN A 39 20.94 -27.96 9.31
C ASN A 39 22.31 -27.27 9.24
N HIS A 40 23.31 -27.82 9.93
CA HIS A 40 24.58 -27.15 10.24
C HIS A 40 25.55 -26.88 9.07
N GLN A 41 25.33 -27.41 7.87
CA GLN A 41 26.37 -27.42 6.82
C GLN A 41 26.34 -26.25 5.82
N ASP A 42 25.24 -25.47 5.78
CA ASP A 42 25.00 -24.37 4.81
C ASP A 42 24.70 -23.01 5.48
N ASN A 43 24.91 -22.90 6.79
CA ASN A 43 24.27 -21.89 7.63
C ASN A 43 24.80 -20.45 7.48
N PHE A 44 26.05 -20.25 7.08
CA PHE A 44 26.63 -18.89 7.05
C PHE A 44 26.08 -18.02 5.92
N PHE A 45 26.12 -18.51 4.68
CA PHE A 45 25.57 -17.77 3.53
C PHE A 45 24.07 -17.57 3.64
N ALA A 46 23.37 -18.58 4.15
CA ALA A 46 21.93 -18.53 4.28
C ALA A 46 21.51 -17.55 5.41
N ALA A 47 22.31 -17.40 6.48
CA ALA A 47 22.05 -16.39 7.52
C ALA A 47 22.29 -14.97 7.01
N ILE A 48 23.37 -14.75 6.23
CA ILE A 48 23.63 -13.48 5.55
C ILE A 48 22.47 -13.11 4.62
N TYR A 49 21.94 -14.08 3.88
CA TYR A 49 20.81 -13.88 2.97
C TYR A 49 19.54 -13.41 3.70
N ILE A 50 19.19 -14.05 4.84
CA ILE A 50 18.06 -13.60 5.67
C ILE A 50 18.27 -12.19 6.20
N ILE A 51 19.46 -11.89 6.74
CA ILE A 51 19.78 -10.57 7.28
C ILE A 51 19.69 -9.50 6.18
N ALA A 52 20.18 -9.79 4.98
CA ALA A 52 20.08 -8.89 3.84
C ALA A 52 18.62 -8.59 3.45
N ILE A 53 17.75 -9.61 3.41
CA ILE A 53 16.33 -9.39 3.10
C ILE A 53 15.60 -8.66 4.23
N LEU A 54 15.95 -8.93 5.48
CA LEU A 54 15.42 -8.22 6.64
C LEU A 54 15.76 -6.73 6.55
N LEU A 55 17.03 -6.40 6.32
CA LEU A 55 17.48 -5.01 6.13
C LEU A 55 16.79 -4.34 4.95
N LEU A 56 16.63 -5.06 3.83
CA LEU A 56 15.90 -4.54 2.66
C LEU A 56 14.43 -4.26 2.99
N THR A 57 13.77 -5.15 3.72
CA THR A 57 12.37 -5.01 4.10
C THR A 57 12.18 -3.84 5.06
N VAL A 58 13.00 -3.75 6.11
CA VAL A 58 13.00 -2.63 7.06
C VAL A 58 13.31 -1.31 6.35
N GLY A 59 14.29 -1.30 5.44
CA GLY A 59 14.64 -0.15 4.62
C GLY A 59 13.45 0.31 3.76
N LEU A 60 12.74 -0.63 3.12
CA LEU A 60 11.53 -0.34 2.33
C LEU A 60 10.44 0.28 3.21
N TYR A 61 10.16 -0.27 4.39
CA TYR A 61 9.21 0.32 5.34
C TYR A 61 9.61 1.73 5.76
N PHE A 62 10.89 1.95 6.06
CA PHE A 62 11.39 3.28 6.43
C PHE A 62 11.24 4.29 5.28
N VAL A 63 11.54 3.87 4.04
CA VAL A 63 11.35 4.71 2.85
C VAL A 63 9.87 5.06 2.68
N VAL A 64 8.97 4.08 2.75
CA VAL A 64 7.53 4.29 2.61
C VAL A 64 6.97 5.20 3.71
N LEU A 65 7.43 5.03 4.95
CA LEU A 65 7.10 5.90 6.08
C LEU A 65 7.56 7.34 5.84
N LYS A 66 8.83 7.51 5.45
CA LYS A 66 9.38 8.82 5.11
C LYS A 66 8.55 9.50 4.01
N LEU A 67 8.12 8.72 3.02
CA LEU A 67 7.32 9.22 1.90
C LEU A 67 5.91 9.65 2.34
N LEU A 68 5.17 8.78 3.06
CA LEU A 68 3.79 9.01 3.48
C LEU A 68 3.64 10.02 4.62
N VAL A 69 4.50 9.96 5.64
CA VAL A 69 4.36 10.76 6.88
C VAL A 69 5.10 12.10 6.76
N PHE A 70 6.38 12.05 6.37
CA PHE A 70 7.25 13.24 6.36
C PHE A 70 7.14 14.03 5.05
N ASN A 71 7.00 13.35 3.91
CA ASN A 71 6.89 13.97 2.59
C ASN A 71 5.45 13.97 2.04
N SER A 72 4.45 13.99 2.92
CA SER A 72 3.03 14.03 2.54
C SER A 72 2.69 15.16 1.56
N ASN A 73 3.30 16.35 1.72
CA ASN A 73 3.10 17.46 0.79
C ASN A 73 3.59 17.17 -0.64
N TRP A 74 4.73 16.49 -0.79
CA TRP A 74 5.24 16.09 -2.09
C TRP A 74 4.33 15.04 -2.74
N LEU A 75 3.81 14.12 -1.94
CA LEU A 75 2.85 13.10 -2.38
C LEU A 75 1.54 13.72 -2.88
N ILE A 76 1.01 14.73 -2.16
CA ILE A 76 -0.18 15.50 -2.54
C ILE A 76 0.04 16.20 -3.89
N GLU A 77 1.19 16.84 -4.09
CA GLU A 77 1.52 17.54 -5.33
C GLU A 77 1.74 16.57 -6.50
N LYS A 78 2.42 15.44 -6.25
CA LYS A 78 2.74 14.44 -7.29
C LYS A 78 1.50 13.68 -7.75
N LEU A 79 0.64 13.27 -6.82
CA LEU A 79 -0.64 12.64 -7.10
C LEU A 79 -1.73 13.65 -7.48
N LYS A 80 -1.43 14.95 -7.39
CA LYS A 80 -2.36 16.05 -7.69
C LYS A 80 -3.68 15.91 -6.91
N LEU A 81 -3.59 15.46 -5.65
CA LEU A 81 -4.77 15.23 -4.79
C LEU A 81 -5.52 16.52 -4.47
N ASP A 82 -4.84 17.67 -4.50
CA ASP A 82 -5.43 18.99 -4.34
C ASP A 82 -5.97 19.59 -5.65
N LYS A 83 -5.47 19.19 -6.83
CA LYS A 83 -5.81 19.79 -8.14
C LYS A 83 -7.16 19.35 -8.73
N GLY A 84 -8.18 19.17 -7.91
CA GLY A 84 -9.53 18.79 -8.35
C GLY A 84 -10.65 19.50 -7.63
N PHE A 85 -10.32 20.35 -6.67
CA PHE A 85 -11.27 21.06 -5.85
C PHE A 85 -11.22 22.54 -6.25
N GLN A 86 -12.37 23.12 -6.64
CA GLN A 86 -12.46 24.54 -7.00
C GLN A 86 -12.41 25.45 -5.76
N GLU A 87 -12.72 24.91 -4.58
CA GLU A 87 -12.72 25.64 -3.32
C GLU A 87 -11.48 25.27 -2.50
N GLU A 88 -10.81 26.25 -1.88
CA GLU A 88 -9.65 25.99 -0.99
C GLU A 88 -10.06 25.40 0.37
N LYS A 89 -11.34 25.52 0.73
CA LYS A 89 -11.93 25.06 1.98
C LYS A 89 -12.94 23.96 1.69
N LEU A 90 -12.93 22.91 2.52
CA LEU A 90 -14.05 21.98 2.59
C LEU A 90 -15.22 22.72 3.25
N ASP A 91 -16.09 23.32 2.44
CA ASP A 91 -17.40 23.80 2.90
C ASP A 91 -18.41 22.65 2.86
N LEU A 92 -19.49 22.70 3.64
CA LEU A 92 -20.49 21.60 3.68
C LEU A 92 -21.32 21.50 2.38
N ASN A 93 -21.26 22.49 1.50
CA ASN A 93 -21.93 22.50 0.20
C ASN A 93 -21.11 21.79 -0.89
N ILE A 94 -20.65 20.57 -0.60
CA ILE A 94 -19.80 19.80 -1.51
C ILE A 94 -20.66 19.08 -2.55
N THR A 95 -20.32 19.19 -3.83
CA THR A 95 -20.95 18.39 -4.90
C THR A 95 -20.73 16.89 -4.68
N LEU A 96 -21.73 16.06 -4.97
CA LEU A 96 -21.68 14.60 -4.87
C LEU A 96 -20.45 14.00 -5.58
N LYS A 97 -20.11 14.52 -6.76
CA LYS A 97 -18.91 14.15 -7.55
C LYS A 97 -17.61 14.28 -6.75
N THR A 98 -17.49 15.34 -5.96
CA THR A 98 -16.32 15.64 -5.13
C THR A 98 -16.25 14.68 -3.94
N VAL A 99 -17.38 14.37 -3.31
CA VAL A 99 -17.46 13.37 -2.23
C VAL A 99 -17.09 11.99 -2.76
N LEU A 100 -17.61 11.58 -3.92
CA LEU A 100 -17.26 10.32 -4.56
C LEU A 100 -15.76 10.25 -4.90
N THR A 101 -15.18 11.35 -5.36
CA THR A 101 -13.75 11.44 -5.67
C THR A 101 -12.91 11.23 -4.41
N ILE A 102 -13.24 11.92 -3.30
CA ILE A 102 -12.55 11.73 -2.01
C ILE A 102 -12.69 10.27 -1.55
N ALA A 103 -13.91 9.72 -1.56
CA ALA A 103 -14.17 8.35 -1.13
C ALA A 103 -13.35 7.33 -1.94
N THR A 104 -13.28 7.51 -3.26
CA THR A 104 -12.51 6.62 -4.16
C THR A 104 -11.01 6.67 -3.86
N ILE A 105 -10.46 7.87 -3.64
CA ILE A 105 -9.05 8.04 -3.26
C ILE A 105 -8.78 7.38 -1.91
N VAL A 106 -9.67 7.59 -0.93
CA VAL A 106 -9.53 7.03 0.42
C VAL A 106 -9.55 5.51 0.38
N ILE A 107 -10.52 4.91 -0.33
CA ILE A 107 -10.60 3.46 -0.52
C ILE A 107 -9.37 2.93 -1.23
N GLY A 108 -8.92 3.58 -2.31
CA GLY A 108 -7.70 3.19 -3.03
C GLY A 108 -6.45 3.21 -2.13
N GLY A 109 -6.30 4.26 -1.32
CA GLY A 109 -5.22 4.39 -0.36
C GLY A 109 -5.24 3.31 0.73
N LEU A 110 -6.41 3.00 1.28
CA LEU A 110 -6.57 1.92 2.28
C LEU A 110 -6.23 0.55 1.69
N ILE A 111 -6.72 0.25 0.48
CA ILE A 111 -6.41 -1.00 -0.23
C ILE A 111 -4.90 -1.11 -0.46
N LEU A 112 -4.25 -0.02 -0.85
CA LEU A 112 -2.81 0.00 -1.09
C LEU A 112 -2.02 -0.23 0.20
N VAL A 113 -2.38 0.44 1.29
CA VAL A 113 -1.71 0.29 2.60
C VAL A 113 -1.89 -1.11 3.18
N ASP A 114 -3.02 -1.77 2.92
CA ASP A 114 -3.24 -3.16 3.33
C ASP A 114 -2.50 -4.17 2.43
N ALA A 115 -2.51 -3.94 1.12
CA ALA A 115 -1.89 -4.87 0.17
C ALA A 115 -0.36 -4.87 0.21
N LEU A 116 0.26 -3.71 0.41
CA LEU A 116 1.71 -3.54 0.29
C LEU A 116 2.51 -4.34 1.35
N PRO A 117 2.17 -4.30 2.66
CA PRO A 117 2.79 -5.14 3.68
C PRO A 117 2.65 -6.63 3.37
N MET A 118 1.47 -7.05 2.92
CA MET A 118 1.17 -8.44 2.67
C MET A 118 1.87 -8.96 1.40
N LEU A 119 2.07 -8.10 0.40
CA LEU A 119 2.89 -8.38 -0.77
C LEU A 119 4.35 -8.60 -0.36
N CYS A 120 4.93 -7.71 0.45
CA CYS A 120 6.29 -7.89 1.00
C CYS A 120 6.40 -9.20 1.79
N LYS A 121 5.40 -9.50 2.62
CA LYS A 121 5.31 -10.75 3.39
C LYS A 121 5.39 -11.99 2.49
N GLN A 122 4.61 -12.02 1.40
CA GLN A 122 4.58 -13.18 0.52
C GLN A 122 5.81 -13.30 -0.37
N ILE A 123 6.39 -12.18 -0.82
CA ILE A 123 7.71 -12.23 -1.47
C ILE A 123 8.75 -12.81 -0.51
N PHE A 124 8.75 -12.40 0.76
CA PHE A 124 9.69 -12.94 1.73
C PHE A 124 9.51 -14.44 1.95
N THR A 125 8.26 -14.90 2.16
CA THR A 125 7.95 -16.34 2.29
C THR A 125 8.45 -17.13 1.09
N PHE A 126 8.21 -16.63 -0.13
CA PHE A 126 8.61 -17.29 -1.35
C PHE A 126 10.12 -17.38 -1.52
N MET A 127 10.85 -16.30 -1.20
CA MET A 127 12.31 -16.26 -1.26
C MET A 127 12.97 -17.19 -0.22
N LEU A 128 12.32 -17.41 0.93
CA LEU A 128 12.81 -18.32 1.97
C LEU A 128 12.61 -19.80 1.61
N GLN A 129 11.62 -20.11 0.77
CA GLN A 129 11.28 -21.48 0.41
C GLN A 129 12.27 -22.00 -0.66
N LYS A 130 13.24 -22.84 -0.26
CA LYS A 130 14.28 -23.43 -1.15
C LYS A 130 13.73 -24.25 -2.34
N SER A 131 12.44 -24.59 -2.41
CA SER A 131 11.83 -25.32 -3.53
C SER A 131 10.97 -24.40 -4.41
N VAL A 132 11.63 -23.65 -5.28
CA VAL A 132 11.07 -22.58 -6.13
C VAL A 132 9.92 -23.04 -7.06
N PHE A 133 9.67 -24.35 -7.22
CA PHE A 133 8.73 -24.88 -8.22
C PHE A 133 7.80 -26.01 -7.75
N ARG A 134 7.74 -26.35 -6.47
CA ARG A 134 6.90 -27.47 -6.00
C ARG A 134 5.59 -26.97 -5.38
N GLU A 135 4.58 -26.83 -6.25
CA GLU A 135 3.13 -27.02 -5.98
C GLU A 135 2.53 -26.34 -4.73
N GLY A 136 2.98 -25.13 -4.38
CA GLY A 136 2.39 -24.35 -3.29
C GLY A 136 1.53 -23.19 -3.80
N PRO A 137 0.36 -22.89 -3.19
CA PRO A 137 -0.48 -21.72 -3.54
C PRO A 137 0.19 -20.35 -3.29
N GLN A 138 1.43 -20.32 -2.82
CA GLN A 138 2.21 -19.13 -2.43
C GLN A 138 2.36 -18.12 -3.58
N PHE A 139 2.64 -18.57 -4.80
CA PHE A 139 2.79 -17.69 -5.96
C PHE A 139 1.47 -16.99 -6.34
N SER A 140 0.35 -17.69 -6.19
CA SER A 140 -0.99 -17.12 -6.41
C SER A 140 -1.28 -15.97 -5.44
N TRP A 141 -0.81 -16.08 -4.18
CA TRP A 141 -0.95 -14.99 -3.20
C TRP A 141 -0.11 -13.77 -3.56
N ILE A 142 1.11 -13.95 -4.08
CA ILE A 142 1.94 -12.82 -4.55
C ILE A 142 1.21 -12.07 -5.67
N ILE A 143 0.71 -12.79 -6.67
CA ILE A 143 -0.04 -12.19 -7.78
C ILE A 143 -1.28 -11.47 -7.24
N PHE A 144 -2.03 -12.10 -6.33
CA PHE A 144 -3.22 -11.50 -5.74
C PHE A 144 -2.93 -10.17 -5.04
N TYR A 145 -1.92 -10.13 -4.15
CA TYR A 145 -1.56 -8.90 -3.45
C TYR A 145 -0.93 -7.85 -4.37
N PHE A 146 -0.22 -8.27 -5.41
CA PHE A 146 0.29 -7.37 -6.45
C PHE A 146 -0.84 -6.68 -7.23
N ILE A 147 -1.83 -7.46 -7.70
CA ILE A 147 -3.00 -6.92 -8.38
C ILE A 147 -3.80 -6.02 -7.42
N LYS A 148 -3.99 -6.44 -6.17
CA LYS A 148 -4.68 -5.65 -5.14
C LYS A 148 -4.01 -4.30 -4.91
N ALA A 149 -2.68 -4.28 -4.78
CA ALA A 149 -1.91 -3.04 -4.64
C ALA A 149 -2.03 -2.14 -5.88
N LEU A 150 -2.00 -2.74 -7.07
CA LEU A 150 -2.12 -2.03 -8.34
C LEU A 150 -3.51 -1.40 -8.51
N ILE A 151 -4.58 -2.10 -8.12
CA ILE A 151 -5.94 -1.56 -8.08
C ILE A 151 -6.01 -0.39 -7.09
N GLY A 152 -5.50 -0.56 -5.87
CA GLY A 152 -5.47 0.52 -4.88
C GLY A 152 -4.74 1.76 -5.38
N TYR A 153 -3.60 1.57 -6.03
CA TYR A 153 -2.81 2.65 -6.64
C TYR A 153 -3.57 3.37 -7.77
N LEU A 154 -4.21 2.61 -8.66
CA LEU A 154 -4.99 3.15 -9.78
C LEU A 154 -6.21 3.94 -9.28
N LEU A 155 -6.92 3.43 -8.27
CA LEU A 155 -8.06 4.14 -7.67
C LEU A 155 -7.62 5.45 -7.01
N MET A 156 -6.47 5.44 -6.33
CA MET A 156 -5.92 6.63 -5.67
C MET A 156 -5.49 7.69 -6.69
N THR A 157 -4.87 7.28 -7.80
CA THR A 157 -4.25 8.21 -8.78
C THR A 157 -5.23 8.66 -9.88
N ASN A 158 -6.08 7.76 -10.35
CA ASN A 158 -7.03 8.00 -11.45
C ASN A 158 -8.48 8.15 -10.97
N SER A 159 -8.68 8.60 -9.73
CA SER A 159 -10.00 8.75 -9.11
C SER A 159 -11.00 9.52 -9.98
N LYS A 160 -10.57 10.61 -10.64
CA LYS A 160 -11.43 11.39 -11.56
C LYS A 160 -11.95 10.57 -12.75
N ALA A 161 -11.14 9.67 -13.30
CA ALA A 161 -11.56 8.82 -14.41
C ALA A 161 -12.60 7.79 -13.95
N VAL A 162 -12.42 7.23 -12.76
CA VAL A 162 -13.38 6.31 -12.13
C VAL A 162 -14.71 7.02 -11.89
N ILE A 163 -14.68 8.24 -11.32
CA ILE A 163 -15.91 9.01 -11.07
C ILE A 163 -16.61 9.41 -12.36
N ASN A 164 -15.88 9.85 -13.39
CA ASN A 164 -16.49 10.17 -14.68
C ASN A 164 -17.16 8.94 -15.33
N TYR A 165 -16.61 7.75 -15.14
CA TYR A 165 -17.24 6.51 -15.61
C TYR A 165 -18.52 6.19 -14.83
N ILE A 166 -18.53 6.44 -13.52
CA ILE A 166 -19.71 6.27 -12.66
C ILE A 166 -20.80 7.28 -13.04
N ASP A 167 -20.48 8.58 -13.10
CA ASP A 167 -21.42 9.66 -13.45
C ASP A 167 -22.09 9.40 -14.81
N LYS A 168 -21.30 9.04 -15.84
CA LYS A 168 -21.81 8.74 -17.19
C LYS A 168 -22.78 7.55 -17.22
N LYS A 169 -22.65 6.63 -16.25
CA LYS A 169 -23.53 5.48 -16.14
C LYS A 169 -24.81 5.84 -15.39
N THR A 170 -24.73 6.70 -14.39
CA THR A 170 -25.89 7.22 -13.66
C THR A 170 -26.78 8.09 -14.57
N GLU A 171 -26.20 8.98 -15.38
CA GLU A 171 -26.96 9.79 -16.36
C GLU A 171 -27.65 8.93 -17.45
N ASN A 172 -27.10 7.77 -17.78
CA ASN A 172 -27.72 6.83 -18.74
C ASN A 172 -28.83 5.97 -18.12
N ILE A 173 -29.00 5.98 -16.79
CA ILE A 173 -30.08 5.25 -16.10
C ILE A 173 -31.29 6.16 -15.84
N GLU A 174 -31.07 7.48 -15.82
CA GLU A 174 -32.14 8.48 -15.65
C GLU A 174 -32.79 8.94 -16.97
N ASN A 175 -32.25 8.51 -18.13
CA ASN A 175 -32.85 8.69 -19.47
C ASN A 175 -33.47 7.39 -19.98
#